data_AF-A0A2V8IGF6-F1
#
_entry.id   AF-A0A2V8IGF6-F1
#
_cell.length_a   1.000
_cell.length_b   1.000
_cell.length_c   1.000
_cell.angle_alpha   90.00
_cell.angle_beta   90.00
_cell.angle_gamma   90.00
#
_symmetry.space_group_name_H-M   'P 1'
#
loop_
_entity.id
_entity.type
_entity.pdbx_description
1 polymer ?
#
loop_
_entity_poly.entity_id
_entity_poly.type
_entity_poly.pdbx_seq_one_letter_code
_entity_poly.pdbx_strand_id
1 'polypeptide(L)'
;MTEARPKCLSIHADYQCRHSGVCCRSGWDIPFDAGEVTAVRALHLGGGGVLLEPVGEGPALAAREANGSCSFFDDETHLCAIHAAGGHDALPLTCRMFPRVVLHDPRGTFISLSHFCPTAATLLFEQTGPVTIVDAPAALAQDGVLDGLDAQDTWPPLLRDGVLTDLDSYARWETLAIDLLTRPARTARRSLAALTDVTAVIASWKPGRDMLIDIVERAFRDASEPPSTEVTVHDAAVQRWLAARLFASWIAYQGRGLETIVRYLAMCLNAFERELRQCADPLEAIRRSDYHLVHESSSQRLAMMCDENRVP
;
A
#
# COMPACT_ATOMS: atom_id res chain seq x y z
N MET A 1 13.78 25.67 -1.60
CA MET A 1 13.24 24.73 -0.59
C MET A 1 13.75 23.37 -0.96
N THR A 2 14.50 22.70 -0.08
CA THR A 2 14.91 21.31 -0.31
C THR A 2 13.64 20.47 -0.32
N GLU A 3 13.40 19.76 -1.41
CA GLU A 3 12.22 18.90 -1.56
C GLU A 3 12.20 17.88 -0.41
N ALA A 4 11.07 17.77 0.30
CA ALA A 4 10.96 16.86 1.44
C ALA A 4 11.12 15.42 0.95
N ARG A 5 11.99 14.64 1.60
CA ARG A 5 12.22 13.24 1.21
C ARG A 5 10.91 12.45 1.34
N PRO A 6 10.60 11.56 0.37
CA PRO A 6 9.48 10.65 0.50
C PRO A 6 9.56 9.86 1.82
N LYS A 7 8.42 9.45 2.35
CA LYS A 7 8.31 8.69 3.60
C LYS A 7 7.84 7.27 3.36
N CYS A 8 8.24 6.32 4.19
CA CYS A 8 7.71 4.96 4.19
C CYS A 8 7.56 4.43 5.62
N LEU A 9 6.97 3.23 5.77
CA LEU A 9 7.06 2.51 7.04
C LEU A 9 8.46 1.90 7.20
N SER A 10 8.96 1.85 8.44
CA SER A 10 10.26 1.24 8.77
C SER A 10 10.37 -0.20 8.28
N ILE A 11 9.25 -0.93 8.26
CA ILE A 11 9.17 -2.31 7.76
C ILE A 11 9.38 -2.44 6.24
N HIS A 12 9.30 -1.35 5.49
CA HIS A 12 9.51 -1.30 4.04
C HIS A 12 10.85 -0.70 3.64
N ALA A 13 11.62 -0.14 4.60
CA ALA A 13 12.83 0.61 4.31
C ALA A 13 13.89 -0.24 3.56
N ASP A 14 13.99 -1.53 3.91
CA ASP A 14 14.96 -2.45 3.31
C ASP A 14 14.46 -3.08 1.99
N TYR A 15 13.32 -2.62 1.46
CA TYR A 15 12.78 -3.19 0.22
C TYR A 15 13.70 -2.97 -0.96
N GLN A 16 14.11 -4.08 -1.57
CA GLN A 16 14.74 -4.16 -2.88
C GLN A 16 14.13 -5.33 -3.63
N CYS A 17 13.91 -5.20 -4.93
CA CYS A 17 13.38 -6.29 -5.73
C CYS A 17 14.34 -7.49 -5.66
N ARG A 18 13.86 -8.65 -5.15
CA ARG A 18 14.61 -9.92 -5.16
C ARG A 18 14.23 -10.78 -6.38
N HIS A 19 13.83 -10.14 -7.47
CA HIS A 19 13.53 -10.77 -8.77
C HIS A 19 12.57 -11.95 -8.69
N SER A 20 11.50 -11.85 -7.89
CA SER A 20 10.59 -12.98 -7.71
C SER A 20 9.86 -13.40 -8.98
N GLY A 21 9.73 -12.52 -9.97
CA GLY A 21 9.03 -12.76 -11.24
C GLY A 21 7.50 -12.80 -11.14
N VAL A 22 6.92 -12.62 -9.95
CA VAL A 22 5.45 -12.67 -9.78
C VAL A 22 4.77 -11.59 -10.61
N CYS A 23 5.28 -10.35 -10.59
CA CYS A 23 4.76 -9.28 -11.43
C CYS A 23 4.76 -9.62 -12.93
N CYS A 24 5.81 -10.31 -13.40
CA CYS A 24 5.93 -10.70 -14.80
C CYS A 24 4.97 -11.83 -15.20
N ARG A 25 4.58 -12.69 -14.25
CA ARG A 25 3.69 -13.85 -14.48
C ARG A 25 2.23 -13.61 -14.11
N SER A 26 1.87 -12.41 -13.70
CA SER A 26 0.52 -12.09 -13.21
C SER A 26 -0.50 -11.83 -14.32
N GLY A 27 -0.08 -11.76 -15.59
CA GLY A 27 -1.00 -11.60 -16.71
C GLY A 27 -1.73 -10.26 -16.73
N TRP A 28 -1.17 -9.21 -16.14
CA TRP A 28 -1.65 -7.84 -16.31
C TRP A 28 -1.01 -7.15 -17.51
N ASP A 29 -1.62 -6.05 -17.97
CA ASP A 29 -1.06 -5.22 -19.04
C ASP A 29 0.10 -4.40 -18.50
N ILE A 30 1.18 -4.34 -19.28
CA ILE A 30 2.36 -3.52 -18.98
C ILE A 30 2.47 -2.49 -20.10
N PRO A 31 1.96 -1.26 -19.88
CA PRO A 31 2.02 -0.21 -20.88
C PRO A 31 3.43 0.38 -20.99
N PHE A 32 3.72 0.89 -22.17
CA PHE A 32 4.91 1.66 -22.53
C PHE A 32 4.47 2.96 -23.18
N ASP A 33 5.02 4.08 -22.73
CA ASP A 33 4.94 5.32 -23.47
C ASP A 33 5.90 5.31 -24.68
N ALA A 34 5.76 6.30 -25.58
CA ALA A 34 6.58 6.37 -26.80
C ALA A 34 8.09 6.50 -26.52
N GLY A 35 8.46 7.20 -25.44
CA GLY A 35 9.84 7.33 -24.99
C GLY A 35 10.40 6.00 -24.46
N GLU A 36 9.61 5.28 -23.67
CA GLU A 36 9.94 3.96 -23.15
C GLU A 36 10.10 2.92 -24.26
N VAL A 37 9.21 2.93 -25.27
CA VAL A 37 9.38 2.08 -26.47
C VAL A 37 10.69 2.37 -27.18
N THR A 38 11.02 3.66 -27.33
CA THR A 38 12.28 4.08 -27.98
C THR A 38 13.50 3.61 -27.18
N ALA A 39 13.46 3.78 -25.85
CA ALA A 39 14.53 3.36 -24.95
C ALA A 39 14.75 1.83 -24.99
N VAL A 40 13.67 1.03 -24.90
CA VAL A 40 13.76 -0.44 -24.95
C VAL A 40 14.30 -0.93 -26.30
N ARG A 41 13.87 -0.32 -27.42
CA ARG A 41 14.39 -0.69 -28.74
C ARG A 41 15.89 -0.42 -28.88
N ALA A 42 16.39 0.63 -28.26
CA ALA A 42 17.81 0.97 -28.28
C ALA A 42 18.71 -0.03 -27.53
N LEU A 43 18.12 -0.90 -26.69
CA LEU A 43 18.86 -1.97 -26.01
C LEU A 43 19.18 -3.17 -26.91
N HIS A 44 18.61 -3.25 -28.12
CA HIS A 44 18.83 -4.34 -29.07
C HIS A 44 18.64 -5.75 -28.46
N LEU A 45 17.56 -5.92 -27.69
CA LEU A 45 17.28 -7.16 -26.97
C LEU A 45 17.07 -8.34 -27.92
N GLY A 46 17.61 -9.51 -27.55
CA GLY A 46 17.41 -10.77 -28.27
C GLY A 46 16.09 -11.49 -27.97
N GLY A 47 15.28 -10.96 -27.04
CA GLY A 47 14.03 -11.57 -26.58
C GLY A 47 13.05 -10.55 -26.01
N GLY A 48 11.78 -10.93 -26.00
CA GLY A 48 10.64 -10.08 -25.64
C GLY A 48 10.24 -9.08 -26.73
N GLY A 49 9.02 -8.54 -26.61
CA GLY A 49 8.48 -7.63 -27.60
C GLY A 49 7.53 -6.60 -27.01
N VAL A 50 7.38 -5.48 -27.73
CA VAL A 50 6.33 -4.50 -27.48
C VAL A 50 5.34 -4.55 -28.64
N LEU A 51 4.08 -4.80 -28.32
CA LEU A 51 2.96 -4.72 -29.25
C LEU A 51 2.54 -3.25 -29.36
N LEU A 52 2.62 -2.70 -30.58
CA LEU A 52 2.07 -1.39 -30.88
C LEU A 52 0.63 -1.57 -31.33
N GLU A 53 -0.29 -0.84 -30.71
CA GLU A 53 -1.63 -0.70 -31.29
C GLU A 53 -1.54 0.00 -32.67
N PRO A 54 -2.41 -0.35 -33.63
CA PRO A 54 -2.51 0.40 -34.87
C PRO A 54 -2.75 1.88 -34.60
N VAL A 55 -2.16 2.73 -35.44
CA VAL A 55 -2.08 4.21 -35.31
C VAL A 55 -3.32 4.84 -34.67
N GLY A 56 -3.19 5.31 -33.42
CA GLY A 56 -3.98 6.42 -32.89
C GLY A 56 -4.68 6.28 -31.54
N GLU A 57 -4.89 5.07 -30.97
CA GLU A 57 -5.89 4.95 -29.89
C GLU A 57 -5.50 4.15 -28.63
N GLY A 58 -4.29 3.56 -28.53
CA GLY A 58 -3.90 2.77 -27.35
C GLY A 58 -2.43 2.86 -26.94
N PRO A 59 -2.10 2.60 -25.65
CA PRO A 59 -0.71 2.51 -25.19
C PRO A 59 -0.01 1.30 -25.84
N ALA A 60 1.29 1.40 -26.08
CA ALA A 60 2.07 0.24 -26.46
C ALA A 60 2.13 -0.75 -25.28
N LEU A 61 2.03 -2.05 -25.52
CA LEU A 61 1.96 -3.05 -24.45
C LEU A 61 3.11 -4.06 -24.55
N ALA A 62 3.61 -4.58 -23.43
CA ALA A 62 4.45 -5.77 -23.47
C ALA A 62 3.71 -6.93 -24.15
N ALA A 63 4.37 -7.58 -25.11
CA ALA A 63 3.91 -8.85 -25.63
C ALA A 63 3.94 -9.90 -24.51
N ARG A 64 3.05 -10.89 -24.62
CA ARG A 64 2.93 -11.97 -23.65
C ARG A 64 3.07 -13.34 -24.32
N GLU A 65 3.60 -14.28 -23.55
CA GLU A 65 3.62 -15.68 -23.89
C GLU A 65 2.21 -16.29 -23.80
N ALA A 66 2.03 -17.48 -24.37
CA ALA A 66 0.74 -18.19 -24.35
C ALA A 66 0.23 -18.50 -22.93
N ASN A 67 1.12 -18.59 -21.95
CA ASN A 67 0.78 -18.79 -20.53
C ASN A 67 0.43 -17.48 -19.80
N GLY A 68 0.42 -16.34 -20.49
CA GLY A 68 0.12 -15.02 -19.94
C GLY A 68 1.30 -14.27 -19.33
N SER A 69 2.49 -14.88 -19.27
CA SER A 69 3.70 -14.23 -18.76
C SER A 69 4.21 -13.16 -19.72
N CYS A 70 4.86 -12.13 -19.19
CA CYS A 70 5.53 -11.10 -20.00
C CYS A 70 6.65 -11.72 -20.84
N SER A 71 6.67 -11.46 -22.14
CA SER A 71 7.67 -12.01 -23.08
C SER A 71 9.11 -11.55 -22.82
N PHE A 72 9.32 -10.47 -22.07
CA PHE A 72 10.65 -10.04 -21.67
C PHE A 72 11.21 -10.84 -20.48
N PHE A 73 10.36 -11.57 -19.76
CA PHE A 73 10.77 -12.25 -18.54
C PHE A 73 11.40 -13.60 -18.86
N ASP A 74 12.58 -13.85 -18.29
CA ASP A 74 13.28 -15.11 -18.36
C ASP A 74 13.08 -15.88 -17.05
N ASP A 75 12.44 -17.05 -17.13
CA ASP A 75 12.18 -17.93 -15.98
C ASP A 75 13.45 -18.59 -15.45
N GLU A 76 14.51 -18.75 -16.25
CA GLU A 76 15.75 -19.40 -15.80
C GLU A 76 16.59 -18.44 -14.95
N THR A 77 16.76 -17.20 -15.42
CA THR A 77 17.55 -16.18 -14.71
C THR A 77 16.73 -15.39 -13.71
N HIS A 78 15.40 -15.51 -13.76
CA HIS A 78 14.44 -14.68 -13.02
C HIS A 78 14.56 -13.17 -13.31
N LEU A 79 15.28 -12.79 -14.37
CA LEU A 79 15.55 -11.41 -14.73
C LEU A 79 14.90 -11.07 -16.07
N CYS A 80 14.26 -9.89 -16.14
CA CYS A 80 13.70 -9.41 -17.39
C CYS A 80 14.84 -8.96 -18.33
N ALA A 81 14.74 -9.24 -19.64
CA ALA A 81 15.73 -8.87 -20.65
C ALA A 81 16.05 -7.36 -20.67
N ILE A 82 15.05 -6.50 -20.43
CA ILE A 82 15.25 -5.04 -20.29
C ILE A 82 16.14 -4.74 -19.08
N HIS A 83 15.84 -5.36 -17.94
CA HIS A 83 16.61 -5.18 -16.70
C HIS A 83 18.03 -5.71 -16.87
N ALA A 84 18.19 -6.89 -17.47
CA ALA A 84 19.49 -7.50 -17.71
C ALA A 84 20.40 -6.63 -18.59
N ALA A 85 19.83 -5.96 -19.61
CA ALA A 85 20.60 -5.15 -20.55
C ALA A 85 20.82 -3.70 -20.08
N GLY A 86 19.81 -3.07 -19.50
CA GLY A 86 19.79 -1.62 -19.21
C GLY A 86 19.68 -1.25 -17.73
N GLY A 87 19.61 -2.23 -16.83
CA GLY A 87 19.40 -1.98 -15.40
C GLY A 87 17.97 -1.55 -15.07
N HIS A 88 17.76 -1.15 -13.82
CA HIS A 88 16.44 -0.78 -13.29
C HIS A 88 15.84 0.44 -14.01
N ASP A 89 16.66 1.45 -14.33
CA ASP A 89 16.18 2.70 -14.94
C ASP A 89 15.66 2.51 -16.36
N ALA A 90 16.10 1.46 -17.06
CA ALA A 90 15.64 1.12 -18.40
C ALA A 90 14.25 0.44 -18.41
N LEU A 91 13.75 -0.03 -17.26
CA LEU A 91 12.42 -0.61 -17.15
C LEU A 91 11.34 0.45 -17.42
N PRO A 92 10.18 0.10 -18.01
CA PRO A 92 9.06 1.04 -18.09
C PRO A 92 8.57 1.43 -16.69
N LEU A 93 7.90 2.58 -16.58
CA LEU A 93 7.45 3.16 -15.32
C LEU A 93 6.62 2.17 -14.52
N THR A 94 5.68 1.44 -15.15
CA THR A 94 4.88 0.41 -14.47
C THR A 94 5.75 -0.65 -13.78
N CYS A 95 6.83 -1.08 -14.42
CA CYS A 95 7.77 -2.06 -13.84
C CYS A 95 8.65 -1.45 -12.75
N ARG A 96 9.06 -0.17 -12.88
CA ARG A 96 9.81 0.54 -11.82
C ARG A 96 8.94 0.82 -10.60
N MET A 97 7.66 1.06 -10.82
CA MET A 97 6.68 1.39 -9.79
C MET A 97 6.29 0.17 -8.98
N PHE A 98 6.06 -0.99 -9.59
CA PHE A 98 5.72 -2.18 -8.81
C PHE A 98 6.82 -2.52 -7.77
N PRO A 99 6.49 -2.77 -6.49
CA PRO A 99 5.15 -2.88 -5.88
C PRO A 99 4.72 -1.63 -5.09
N ARG A 100 5.28 -0.46 -5.34
CA ARG A 100 4.97 0.77 -4.62
C ARG A 100 3.50 1.15 -4.79
N VAL A 101 2.92 1.62 -3.69
CA VAL A 101 1.61 2.28 -3.63
C VAL A 101 1.89 3.67 -3.06
N VAL A 102 1.78 4.69 -3.91
CA VAL A 102 2.23 6.05 -3.58
C VAL A 102 1.03 6.96 -3.35
N LEU A 103 1.15 7.81 -2.35
CA LEU A 103 0.27 8.95 -2.11
C LEU A 103 1.12 10.23 -2.13
N HIS A 104 0.66 11.23 -2.85
CA HIS A 104 1.13 12.61 -2.71
C HIS A 104 0.04 13.41 -2.04
N ASP A 105 0.35 14.08 -0.95
CA ASP A 105 -0.59 15.02 -0.31
C ASP A 105 0.19 16.23 0.24
N PRO A 106 -0.47 17.25 0.83
CA PRO A 106 0.24 18.44 1.29
C PRO A 106 1.30 18.18 2.38
N ARG A 107 1.32 16.99 3.00
CA ARG A 107 2.35 16.57 3.97
C ARG A 107 3.60 16.01 3.28
N GLY A 108 3.50 15.63 1.99
CA GLY A 108 4.59 15.15 1.16
C GLY A 108 4.26 13.88 0.37
N THR A 109 5.29 13.16 -0.06
CA THR A 109 5.17 11.89 -0.76
C THR A 109 5.33 10.73 0.21
N PHE A 110 4.43 9.75 0.14
CA PHE A 110 4.43 8.57 1.00
C PHE A 110 4.38 7.31 0.16
N ILE A 111 5.20 6.33 0.52
CA ILE A 111 5.38 5.07 -0.22
C ILE A 111 5.05 3.90 0.70
N SER A 112 3.95 3.22 0.42
CA SER A 112 3.66 1.88 0.93
C SER A 112 3.98 0.85 -0.16
N LEU A 113 3.85 -0.43 0.15
CA LEU A 113 4.08 -1.52 -0.80
C LEU A 113 2.83 -2.40 -0.93
N SER A 114 2.56 -2.89 -2.13
CA SER A 114 1.70 -4.03 -2.35
C SER A 114 2.40 -5.29 -1.88
N HIS A 115 1.75 -6.00 -0.98
CA HIS A 115 2.21 -7.29 -0.46
C HIS A 115 1.79 -8.45 -1.35
N PHE A 116 1.21 -8.18 -2.53
CA PHE A 116 1.18 -9.15 -3.61
C PHE A 116 2.60 -9.46 -4.14
N CYS A 117 3.55 -8.54 -4.02
CA CYS A 117 4.96 -8.86 -4.23
C CYS A 117 5.47 -9.76 -3.09
N PRO A 118 6.03 -10.95 -3.37
CA PRO A 118 6.46 -11.84 -2.28
C PRO A 118 7.62 -11.25 -1.52
N THR A 119 8.54 -10.54 -2.19
CA THR A 119 9.62 -9.83 -1.52
C THR A 119 9.10 -8.81 -0.51
N ALA A 120 8.08 -8.02 -0.86
CA ALA A 120 7.48 -7.08 0.08
C ALA A 120 6.72 -7.79 1.21
N ALA A 121 6.00 -8.88 0.90
CA ALA A 121 5.30 -9.68 1.90
C ALA A 121 6.25 -10.30 2.93
N THR A 122 7.41 -10.81 2.50
CA THR A 122 8.39 -11.40 3.40
C THR A 122 8.92 -10.41 4.43
N LEU A 123 9.07 -9.12 4.07
CA LEU A 123 9.53 -8.08 5.01
C LEU A 123 8.61 -7.96 6.25
N LEU A 124 7.31 -8.27 6.11
CA LEU A 124 6.37 -8.27 7.22
C LEU A 124 6.72 -9.30 8.31
N PHE A 125 7.42 -10.38 7.92
CA PHE A 125 7.85 -11.45 8.81
C PHE A 125 9.29 -11.30 9.28
N GLU A 126 10.16 -10.67 8.48
CA GLU A 126 11.58 -10.46 8.80
C GLU A 126 11.81 -9.38 9.88
N GLN A 127 10.92 -8.38 9.97
CA GLN A 127 11.14 -7.21 10.81
C GLN A 127 10.95 -7.48 12.31
N THR A 128 11.87 -6.92 13.10
CA THR A 128 11.84 -6.95 14.56
C THR A 128 11.98 -5.53 15.10
N GLY A 129 11.01 -5.09 15.91
CA GLY A 129 10.97 -3.73 16.45
C GLY A 129 9.67 -2.96 16.15
N PRO A 130 9.58 -1.71 16.63
CA PRO A 130 8.41 -0.87 16.43
C PRO A 130 8.27 -0.43 14.97
N VAL A 131 7.03 -0.38 14.49
CA VAL A 131 6.71 0.16 13.17
C VAL A 131 6.57 1.67 13.27
N THR A 132 7.37 2.41 12.51
CA THR A 132 7.39 3.88 12.52
C THR A 132 7.42 4.42 11.10
N ILE A 133 7.06 5.70 10.93
CA ILE A 133 7.20 6.41 9.66
C ILE A 133 8.61 7.01 9.59
N VAL A 134 9.35 6.69 8.53
CA VAL A 134 10.75 7.10 8.33
C VAL A 134 10.93 7.73 6.95
N ASP A 135 12.08 8.39 6.72
CA ASP A 135 12.49 8.75 5.35
C ASP A 135 12.66 7.48 4.52
N ALA A 136 12.04 7.44 3.34
CA ALA A 136 12.21 6.37 2.38
C ALA A 136 13.66 6.36 1.88
N PRO A 137 14.37 5.22 1.97
CA PRO A 137 15.71 5.11 1.41
C PRO A 137 15.71 5.31 -0.10
N ALA A 138 16.85 5.71 -0.68
CA ALA A 138 16.98 5.96 -2.12
C ALA A 138 16.54 4.76 -2.98
N ALA A 139 16.79 3.53 -2.53
CA ALA A 139 16.33 2.31 -3.22
C ALA A 139 14.80 2.22 -3.32
N LEU A 140 14.08 2.74 -2.33
CA LEU A 140 12.61 2.78 -2.32
C LEU A 140 12.08 4.04 -3.01
N ALA A 141 12.63 5.21 -2.72
CA ALA A 141 12.23 6.49 -3.31
C ALA A 141 12.50 6.54 -4.82
N GLN A 142 13.60 5.94 -5.28
CA GLN A 142 14.17 6.10 -6.62
C GLN A 142 14.50 7.57 -6.95
N ASP A 143 15.39 7.79 -7.93
CA ASP A 143 15.72 9.13 -8.43
C ASP A 143 14.76 9.60 -9.55
N GLY A 144 13.56 8.99 -9.62
CA GLY A 144 12.62 9.14 -10.73
C GLY A 144 11.18 9.48 -10.31
N VAL A 145 10.27 9.44 -11.29
CA VAL A 145 8.84 9.73 -11.07
C VAL A 145 8.22 8.63 -10.19
N LEU A 146 7.59 9.06 -9.10
CA LEU A 146 6.73 8.21 -8.28
C LEU A 146 5.28 8.49 -8.68
N ASP A 147 4.63 7.52 -9.32
CA ASP A 147 3.22 7.62 -9.73
C ASP A 147 2.28 7.08 -8.65
N GLY A 148 1.13 7.71 -8.47
CA GLY A 148 0.21 7.36 -7.39
C GLY A 148 -0.99 8.29 -7.28
N LEU A 149 -1.73 8.17 -6.17
CA LEU A 149 -2.83 9.09 -5.90
C LEU A 149 -2.24 10.47 -5.58
N ASP A 150 -2.57 11.46 -6.40
CA ASP A 150 -2.22 12.85 -6.14
C ASP A 150 -3.40 13.59 -5.47
N ALA A 151 -3.16 13.98 -4.22
CA ALA A 151 -4.09 14.69 -3.34
C ALA A 151 -3.51 16.03 -2.86
N GLN A 152 -2.42 16.53 -3.47
CA GLN A 152 -1.75 17.77 -3.05
C GLN A 152 -2.64 19.01 -3.13
N ASP A 153 -3.53 19.07 -4.13
CA ASP A 153 -4.47 20.18 -4.32
C ASP A 153 -5.87 19.85 -3.79
N THR A 154 -5.98 18.91 -2.86
CA THR A 154 -7.26 18.47 -2.27
C THR A 154 -7.39 18.86 -0.80
N TRP A 155 -8.63 18.94 -0.31
CA TRP A 155 -8.88 19.17 1.11
C TRP A 155 -8.35 17.99 1.96
N PRO A 156 -7.97 18.25 3.23
CA PRO A 156 -7.56 17.19 4.14
C PRO A 156 -8.62 16.09 4.27
N PRO A 157 -8.24 14.85 4.67
CA PRO A 157 -9.19 13.78 4.89
C PRO A 157 -10.33 14.17 5.83
N LEU A 158 -11.51 13.60 5.58
CA LEU A 158 -12.66 13.81 6.45
C LEU A 158 -12.41 13.15 7.81
N LEU A 159 -12.77 13.86 8.88
CA LEU A 159 -12.95 13.26 10.18
C LEU A 159 -14.17 12.32 10.13
N ARG A 160 -15.26 12.87 9.58
CA ARG A 160 -16.55 12.22 9.31
C ARG A 160 -17.29 13.02 8.25
N ASP A 161 -18.43 12.51 7.80
CA ASP A 161 -19.26 13.19 6.79
C ASP A 161 -19.53 14.66 7.17
N GLY A 162 -19.20 15.56 6.24
CA GLY A 162 -19.31 17.01 6.39
C GLY A 162 -18.29 17.69 7.33
N VAL A 163 -17.30 16.98 7.87
CA VAL A 163 -16.28 17.56 8.77
C VAL A 163 -14.88 17.11 8.38
N LEU A 164 -14.04 18.06 8.00
CA LEU A 164 -12.62 17.84 7.69
C LEU A 164 -11.79 17.65 8.96
N THR A 165 -10.72 16.87 8.85
CA THR A 165 -9.58 16.98 9.77
C THR A 165 -8.74 18.21 9.40
N ASP A 166 -7.89 18.67 10.31
CA ASP A 166 -6.66 19.36 9.92
C ASP A 166 -5.54 18.32 9.67
N LEU A 167 -4.54 18.69 8.86
CA LEU A 167 -3.47 17.76 8.46
C LEU A 167 -2.61 17.30 9.63
N ASP A 168 -2.41 18.14 10.65
CA ASP A 168 -1.61 17.80 11.82
C ASP A 168 -2.33 16.75 12.67
N SER A 169 -3.63 16.94 12.91
CA SER A 169 -4.49 15.96 13.58
C SER A 169 -4.58 14.64 12.82
N TYR A 170 -4.68 14.69 11.48
CA TYR A 170 -4.71 13.47 10.65
C TYR A 170 -3.38 12.72 10.69
N ALA A 171 -2.25 13.42 10.51
CA ALA A 171 -0.92 12.82 10.61
C ALA A 171 -0.65 12.23 12.00
N ARG A 172 -1.15 12.90 13.04
CA ARG A 172 -1.06 12.42 14.42
C ARG A 172 -1.91 11.17 14.64
N TRP A 173 -3.14 11.15 14.15
CA TRP A 173 -4.01 9.97 14.19
C TRP A 173 -3.37 8.79 13.47
N GLU A 174 -2.86 8.99 12.26
CA GLU A 174 -2.20 7.95 11.45
C GLU A 174 -1.01 7.34 12.19
N THR A 175 -0.12 8.18 12.75
CA THR A 175 1.05 7.72 13.51
C THR A 175 0.65 6.89 14.73
N LEU A 176 -0.32 7.36 15.51
CA LEU A 176 -0.77 6.66 16.72
C LEU A 176 -1.59 5.40 16.40
N ALA A 177 -2.32 5.38 15.28
CA ALA A 177 -3.03 4.21 14.79
C ALA A 177 -2.05 3.12 14.33
N ILE A 178 -0.95 3.48 13.65
CA ILE A 178 0.13 2.53 13.30
C ILE A 178 0.75 1.93 14.57
N ASP A 179 1.08 2.76 15.58
CA ASP A 179 1.57 2.28 16.87
C ASP A 179 0.58 1.30 17.51
N LEU A 180 -0.69 1.69 17.65
CA LEU A 180 -1.73 0.88 18.27
C LEU A 180 -1.92 -0.47 17.56
N LEU A 181 -1.96 -0.47 16.22
CA LEU A 181 -2.11 -1.68 15.42
C LEU A 181 -0.97 -2.66 15.63
N THR A 182 0.26 -2.15 15.78
CA THR A 182 1.50 -2.94 15.78
C THR A 182 2.04 -3.23 17.17
N ARG A 183 1.29 -2.90 18.23
CA ARG A 183 1.67 -3.26 19.60
C ARG A 183 1.81 -4.77 19.76
N PRO A 184 2.92 -5.25 20.36
CA PRO A 184 3.17 -6.67 20.56
C PRO A 184 2.16 -7.28 21.54
N ALA A 185 2.13 -8.62 21.59
CA ALA A 185 1.29 -9.39 22.51
C ALA A 185 -0.22 -9.10 22.36
N ARG A 186 -0.68 -8.80 21.15
CA ARG A 186 -2.10 -8.66 20.78
C ARG A 186 -2.35 -9.38 19.46
N THR A 187 -3.61 -9.79 19.25
CA THR A 187 -4.03 -10.30 17.94
C THR A 187 -4.36 -9.14 17.02
N ALA A 188 -4.23 -9.33 15.71
CA ALA A 188 -4.61 -8.31 14.72
C ALA A 188 -6.07 -7.83 14.90
N ARG A 189 -6.98 -8.77 15.21
CA ARG A 189 -8.39 -8.47 15.45
C ARG A 189 -8.61 -7.58 16.67
N ARG A 190 -7.90 -7.83 17.78
CA ARG A 190 -8.01 -6.98 18.99
C ARG A 190 -7.44 -5.59 18.72
N SER A 191 -6.27 -5.49 18.10
CA SER A 191 -5.69 -4.18 17.78
C SER A 191 -6.61 -3.35 16.88
N LEU A 192 -7.27 -3.99 15.90
CA LEU A 192 -8.25 -3.32 15.03
C LEU A 192 -9.54 -2.93 15.78
N ALA A 193 -10.03 -3.76 16.70
CA ALA A 193 -11.17 -3.41 17.55
C ALA A 193 -10.86 -2.16 18.40
N ALA A 194 -9.69 -2.12 19.04
CA ALA A 194 -9.24 -0.96 19.81
C ALA A 194 -9.13 0.30 18.92
N LEU A 195 -8.60 0.17 17.70
CA LEU A 195 -8.55 1.28 16.74
C LEU A 195 -9.96 1.76 16.34
N THR A 196 -10.92 0.85 16.23
CA THR A 196 -12.32 1.17 15.96
C THR A 196 -12.91 2.04 17.06
N ASP A 197 -12.75 1.62 18.32
CA ASP A 197 -13.28 2.35 19.47
C ASP A 197 -12.64 3.75 19.60
N VAL A 198 -11.31 3.83 19.48
CA VAL A 198 -10.56 5.09 19.52
C VAL A 198 -11.02 6.03 18.40
N THR A 199 -11.16 5.52 17.18
CA THR A 199 -11.55 6.34 16.03
C THR A 199 -12.99 6.84 16.18
N ALA A 200 -13.90 6.06 16.75
CA ALA A 200 -15.26 6.51 17.05
C ALA A 200 -15.29 7.66 18.06
N VAL A 201 -14.46 7.61 19.11
CA VAL A 201 -14.31 8.73 20.06
C VAL A 201 -13.82 9.99 19.35
N ILE A 202 -12.80 9.87 18.50
CA ILE A 202 -12.24 11.01 17.75
C ILE A 202 -13.26 11.58 16.76
N ALA A 203 -13.98 10.74 16.03
CA ALA A 203 -15.02 11.14 15.08
C ALA A 203 -16.18 11.89 15.75
N SER A 204 -16.43 11.63 17.05
CA SER A 204 -17.47 12.33 17.82
C SER A 204 -17.13 13.79 18.15
N TRP A 205 -15.89 14.23 17.90
CA TRP A 205 -15.46 15.60 18.17
C TRP A 205 -16.31 16.65 17.45
N LYS A 206 -16.43 17.81 18.12
CA LYS A 206 -17.13 18.99 17.64
C LYS A 206 -16.27 20.23 17.92
N PRO A 207 -16.23 21.20 16.99
CA PRO A 207 -15.56 22.48 17.23
C PRO A 207 -16.09 23.16 18.50
N GLY A 208 -15.21 23.76 19.29
CA GLY A 208 -15.61 24.67 20.36
C GLY A 208 -14.64 24.75 21.54
N ARG A 209 -14.35 23.63 22.22
CA ARG A 209 -13.59 23.64 23.50
C ARG A 209 -12.18 23.07 23.40
N ASP A 210 -12.05 21.87 22.83
CA ASP A 210 -10.77 21.17 22.68
C ASP A 210 -10.33 21.21 21.22
N MET A 211 -9.03 21.31 20.97
CA MET A 211 -8.47 21.13 19.64
C MET A 211 -8.63 19.66 19.22
N LEU A 212 -8.81 19.39 17.92
CA LEU A 212 -8.94 18.01 17.43
C LEU A 212 -7.72 17.16 17.79
N ILE A 213 -6.51 17.73 17.67
CA ILE A 213 -5.27 17.04 18.00
C ILE A 213 -5.22 16.58 19.47
N ASP A 214 -5.74 17.38 20.41
CA ASP A 214 -5.79 17.02 21.84
C ASP A 214 -6.72 15.82 22.07
N ILE A 215 -7.84 15.75 21.34
CA ILE A 215 -8.74 14.60 21.37
C ILE A 215 -8.06 13.36 20.82
N VAL A 216 -7.35 13.49 19.69
CA VAL A 216 -6.61 12.38 19.08
C VAL A 216 -5.62 11.81 20.10
N GLU A 217 -4.77 12.66 20.68
CA GLU A 217 -3.77 12.20 21.65
C GLU A 217 -4.38 11.59 22.91
N ARG A 218 -5.45 12.20 23.43
CA ARG A 218 -6.15 11.68 24.62
C ARG A 218 -6.80 10.33 24.35
N ALA A 219 -7.52 10.18 23.23
CA ALA A 219 -8.20 8.94 22.90
C ALA A 219 -7.22 7.76 22.74
N PHE A 220 -6.07 7.97 22.10
CA PHE A 220 -5.04 6.93 22.00
C PHE A 220 -4.30 6.64 23.31
N ARG A 221 -4.14 7.64 24.18
CA ARG A 221 -3.56 7.46 25.53
C ARG A 221 -4.47 6.62 26.42
N ASP A 222 -5.77 6.88 26.33
CA ASP A 222 -6.80 6.20 27.14
C ASP A 222 -7.11 4.79 26.61
N ALA A 223 -6.68 4.48 25.37
CA ALA A 223 -6.76 3.15 24.76
C ALA A 223 -5.82 2.15 25.46
N SER A 224 -6.24 1.72 26.65
CA SER A 224 -5.61 0.64 27.41
C SER A 224 -6.34 -0.67 27.16
N GLU A 225 -5.62 -1.66 26.68
CA GLU A 225 -6.12 -3.03 26.59
C GLU A 225 -5.06 -4.00 27.11
N PRO A 226 -5.49 -5.04 27.85
CA PRO A 226 -4.58 -6.05 28.34
C PRO A 226 -3.98 -6.87 27.17
N PRO A 227 -2.76 -7.40 27.34
CA PRO A 227 -2.18 -8.34 26.37
C PRO A 227 -3.09 -9.56 26.18
N SER A 228 -3.08 -10.11 24.98
CA SER A 228 -3.80 -11.34 24.64
C SER A 228 -2.93 -12.56 24.92
N THR A 229 -3.52 -13.63 25.45
CA THR A 229 -2.87 -14.94 25.58
C THR A 229 -3.00 -15.80 24.32
N GLU A 230 -3.76 -15.34 23.31
CA GLU A 230 -4.12 -16.09 22.10
C GLU A 230 -3.31 -15.68 20.85
N VAL A 231 -2.18 -15.00 21.04
CA VAL A 231 -1.38 -14.48 19.93
C VAL A 231 -0.75 -15.61 19.14
N THR A 232 -0.99 -15.62 17.83
CA THR A 232 -0.40 -16.54 16.88
C THR A 232 0.94 -16.02 16.36
N VAL A 233 1.73 -16.92 15.77
CA VAL A 233 3.03 -16.56 15.18
C VAL A 233 2.95 -15.57 14.03
N HIS A 234 1.78 -15.45 13.38
CA HIS A 234 1.59 -14.56 12.22
C HIS A 234 0.88 -13.25 12.57
N ASP A 235 0.35 -13.08 13.78
CA ASP A 235 -0.35 -11.85 14.18
C ASP A 235 0.49 -10.60 13.97
N ALA A 236 1.79 -10.65 14.31
CA ALA A 236 2.69 -9.52 14.10
C ALA A 236 2.81 -9.14 12.61
N ALA A 237 2.87 -10.13 11.71
CA ALA A 237 2.93 -9.88 10.27
C ALA A 237 1.61 -9.31 9.73
N VAL A 238 0.47 -9.82 10.22
CA VAL A 238 -0.85 -9.30 9.84
C VAL A 238 -1.05 -7.87 10.36
N GLN A 239 -0.65 -7.57 11.58
CA GLN A 239 -0.68 -6.22 12.16
C GLN A 239 0.15 -5.24 11.33
N ARG A 240 1.37 -5.63 10.92
CA ARG A 240 2.23 -4.85 10.03
C ARG A 240 1.60 -4.63 8.65
N TRP A 241 0.95 -5.67 8.11
CA TRP A 241 0.22 -5.56 6.84
C TRP A 241 -0.94 -4.57 6.96
N LEU A 242 -1.75 -4.64 8.02
CA LEU A 242 -2.82 -3.68 8.30
C LEU A 242 -2.27 -2.26 8.48
N ALA A 243 -1.15 -2.09 9.19
CA ALA A 243 -0.48 -0.79 9.31
C ALA A 243 -0.03 -0.25 7.94
N ALA A 244 0.43 -1.12 7.03
CA ALA A 244 0.76 -0.74 5.66
C ALA A 244 -0.46 -0.43 4.76
N ARG A 245 -1.67 -0.87 5.13
CA ARG A 245 -2.94 -0.49 4.47
C ARG A 245 -3.54 0.79 5.06
N LEU A 246 -3.20 1.10 6.31
CA LEU A 246 -3.54 2.34 7.00
C LEU A 246 -2.64 3.50 6.56
N PHE A 247 -1.34 3.28 6.50
CA PHE A 247 -0.34 4.29 6.15
C PHE A 247 -0.55 4.80 4.73
N ALA A 248 -0.66 6.13 4.60
CA ALA A 248 -0.87 6.83 3.34
C ALA A 248 -2.05 6.27 2.53
N SER A 249 -3.11 5.86 3.23
CA SER A 249 -4.23 5.16 2.63
C SER A 249 -5.02 6.05 1.69
N TRP A 250 -5.16 5.62 0.43
CA TRP A 250 -6.01 6.30 -0.56
C TRP A 250 -7.47 6.38 -0.11
N ILE A 251 -7.91 5.45 0.75
CA ILE A 251 -9.25 5.44 1.34
C ILE A 251 -9.52 6.71 2.16
N ALA A 252 -8.49 7.36 2.70
CA ALA A 252 -8.64 8.61 3.46
C ALA A 252 -9.16 9.77 2.60
N TYR A 253 -8.82 9.78 1.30
CA TYR A 253 -9.23 10.81 0.35
C TYR A 253 -10.44 10.42 -0.50
N GLN A 254 -10.82 9.14 -0.49
CA GLN A 254 -11.92 8.60 -1.30
C GLN A 254 -13.15 8.19 -0.46
N GLY A 255 -12.99 8.06 0.85
CA GLY A 255 -14.05 7.71 1.79
C GLY A 255 -14.69 8.92 2.48
N ARG A 256 -15.64 8.64 3.38
CA ARG A 256 -16.41 9.65 4.14
C ARG A 256 -15.94 9.89 5.57
N GLY A 257 -14.73 9.47 5.93
CA GLY A 257 -14.16 9.74 7.24
C GLY A 257 -13.10 8.75 7.70
N LEU A 258 -12.54 8.99 8.88
CA LEU A 258 -11.57 8.06 9.50
C LEU A 258 -12.18 6.66 9.73
N GLU A 259 -13.47 6.59 10.06
CA GLU A 259 -14.17 5.31 10.21
C GLU A 259 -14.22 4.49 8.90
N THR A 260 -14.20 5.14 7.73
CA THR A 260 -14.13 4.44 6.44
C THR A 260 -12.81 3.70 6.30
N ILE A 261 -11.71 4.31 6.75
CA ILE A 261 -10.39 3.69 6.77
C ILE A 261 -10.40 2.46 7.70
N VAL A 262 -10.99 2.58 8.89
CA VAL A 262 -11.09 1.45 9.84
C VAL A 262 -11.93 0.30 9.28
N ARG A 263 -13.07 0.61 8.63
CA ARG A 263 -13.89 -0.41 7.93
C ARG A 263 -13.13 -1.09 6.80
N TYR A 264 -12.33 -0.34 6.06
CA TYR A 264 -11.44 -0.90 5.04
C TYR A 264 -10.42 -1.87 5.65
N LEU A 265 -9.78 -1.52 6.78
CA LEU A 265 -8.87 -2.44 7.48
C LEU A 265 -9.59 -3.71 7.98
N ALA A 266 -10.84 -3.60 8.41
CA ALA A 266 -11.66 -4.78 8.75
C ALA A 266 -11.92 -5.66 7.53
N MET A 267 -12.19 -5.06 6.36
CA MET A 267 -12.29 -5.80 5.10
C MET A 267 -10.96 -6.50 4.75
N CYS A 268 -9.82 -5.84 4.93
CA CYS A 268 -8.50 -6.45 4.74
C CYS A 268 -8.31 -7.68 5.64
N LEU A 269 -8.58 -7.55 6.95
CA LEU A 269 -8.45 -8.65 7.90
C LEU A 269 -9.39 -9.82 7.55
N ASN A 270 -10.64 -9.53 7.19
CA ASN A 270 -11.60 -10.56 6.79
C ASN A 270 -11.17 -11.30 5.51
N ALA A 271 -10.58 -10.58 4.54
CA ALA A 271 -10.01 -11.20 3.34
C ALA A 271 -8.85 -12.13 3.72
N PHE A 272 -7.91 -11.66 4.55
CA PHE A 272 -6.80 -12.47 5.04
C PHE A 272 -7.27 -13.75 5.72
N GLU A 273 -8.23 -13.66 6.64
CA GLU A 273 -8.74 -14.83 7.36
C GLU A 273 -9.41 -15.84 6.43
N ARG A 274 -10.06 -15.37 5.36
CA ARG A 274 -10.63 -16.24 4.33
C ARG A 274 -9.53 -16.95 3.54
N GLU A 275 -8.53 -16.23 3.07
CA GLU A 275 -7.42 -16.82 2.31
C GLU A 275 -6.59 -17.78 3.18
N LEU A 276 -6.37 -17.44 4.46
CA LEU A 276 -5.66 -18.30 5.41
C LEU A 276 -6.39 -19.62 5.63
N ARG A 277 -7.73 -19.62 5.71
CA ARG A 277 -8.52 -20.86 5.78
C ARG A 277 -8.38 -21.72 4.53
N GLN A 278 -8.09 -21.13 3.37
CA GLN A 278 -7.97 -21.86 2.11
C GLN A 278 -6.57 -22.44 1.88
N CYS A 279 -5.51 -21.68 2.17
CA CYS A 279 -4.13 -22.09 1.86
C CYS A 279 -3.31 -22.53 3.07
N ALA A 280 -3.76 -22.23 4.30
CA ALA A 280 -3.03 -22.48 5.56
C ALA A 280 -1.61 -21.88 5.63
N ASP A 281 -1.28 -20.95 4.73
CA ASP A 281 -0.01 -20.21 4.70
C ASP A 281 -0.30 -18.71 4.89
N PRO A 282 0.14 -18.10 6.00
CA PRO A 282 -0.12 -16.69 6.27
C PRO A 282 0.54 -15.74 5.27
N LEU A 283 1.71 -16.11 4.72
CA LEU A 283 2.39 -15.26 3.74
C LEU A 283 1.61 -15.26 2.42
N GLU A 284 1.18 -16.43 1.96
CA GLU A 284 0.37 -16.54 0.75
C GLU A 284 -1.05 -15.96 0.95
N ALA A 285 -1.64 -16.10 2.14
CA ALA A 285 -2.91 -15.48 2.47
C ALA A 285 -2.87 -13.94 2.38
N ILE A 286 -1.79 -13.32 2.88
CA ILE A 286 -1.56 -11.88 2.70
C ILE A 286 -1.43 -11.53 1.21
N ARG A 287 -0.62 -12.27 0.45
CA ARG A 287 -0.40 -12.02 -0.98
C ARG A 287 -1.70 -12.06 -1.78
N ARG A 288 -2.51 -13.10 -1.60
CA ARG A 288 -3.81 -13.26 -2.29
C ARG A 288 -4.81 -12.19 -1.88
N SER A 289 -4.86 -11.87 -0.59
CA SER A 289 -5.71 -10.79 -0.10
C SER A 289 -5.33 -9.45 -0.73
N ASP A 290 -4.03 -9.14 -0.76
CA ASP A 290 -3.52 -7.91 -1.35
C ASP A 290 -3.77 -7.85 -2.85
N TYR A 291 -3.66 -8.97 -3.58
CA TYR A 291 -4.03 -9.07 -4.99
C TYR A 291 -5.49 -8.65 -5.23
N HIS A 292 -6.44 -9.25 -4.49
CA HIS A 292 -7.86 -8.93 -4.65
C HIS A 292 -8.20 -7.48 -4.27
N LEU A 293 -7.55 -6.96 -3.21
CA LEU A 293 -7.87 -5.64 -2.66
C LEU A 293 -7.17 -4.48 -3.39
N VAL A 294 -5.98 -4.70 -3.94
CA VAL A 294 -5.16 -3.62 -4.52
C VAL A 294 -5.15 -3.69 -6.05
N HIS A 295 -5.19 -4.89 -6.63
CA HIS A 295 -4.99 -5.09 -8.07
C HIS A 295 -6.26 -5.45 -8.83
N GLU A 296 -7.20 -6.17 -8.22
CA GLU A 296 -8.49 -6.50 -8.87
C GLU A 296 -9.64 -5.54 -8.50
N SER A 297 -9.42 -4.69 -7.50
CA SER A 297 -10.41 -3.76 -7.00
C SER A 297 -9.97 -2.31 -7.22
N SER A 298 -10.94 -1.43 -7.44
CA SER A 298 -10.71 0.02 -7.37
C SER A 298 -10.77 0.46 -5.91
N SER A 299 -9.80 1.26 -5.49
CA SER A 299 -9.78 1.90 -4.17
C SER A 299 -11.04 2.75 -3.93
N GLN A 300 -11.53 3.48 -4.94
CA GLN A 300 -12.77 4.24 -4.86
C GLN A 300 -13.98 3.31 -4.63
N ARG A 301 -14.04 2.18 -5.33
CA ARG A 301 -15.11 1.19 -5.13
C ARG A 301 -15.08 0.60 -3.73
N LEU A 302 -13.89 0.30 -3.21
CA LEU A 302 -13.72 -0.21 -1.85
C LEU A 302 -14.13 0.82 -0.79
N ALA A 303 -13.77 2.09 -0.98
CA ALA A 303 -14.20 3.19 -0.10
C ALA A 303 -15.74 3.31 -0.10
N MET A 304 -16.37 3.27 -1.27
CA MET A 304 -17.82 3.31 -1.41
C MET A 304 -18.51 2.12 -0.71
N MET A 305 -18.00 0.89 -0.89
CA MET A 305 -18.51 -0.29 -0.18
C MET A 305 -18.37 -0.16 1.35
N CYS A 306 -17.28 0.43 1.83
CA CYS A 306 -17.12 0.68 3.26
C CYS A 306 -18.18 1.65 3.79
N ASP A 307 -18.59 2.64 3.00
CA ASP A 307 -19.55 3.66 3.42
C ASP A 307 -21.02 3.20 3.30
N GLU A 308 -21.34 2.35 2.33
CA GLU A 308 -22.69 1.79 2.13
C GLU A 308 -23.09 0.77 3.21
N ASN A 309 -22.12 0.04 3.77
CA ASN A 309 -22.36 -0.95 4.84
C ASN A 309 -22.58 -0.31 6.23
N ARG A 310 -22.78 1.02 6.29
CA ARG A 310 -23.15 1.75 7.49
C ARG A 310 -24.65 1.49 7.78
N VAL A 311 -24.98 0.29 8.26
CA VAL A 311 -26.32 0.05 8.81
C VAL A 311 -26.50 1.03 9.99
N PRO A 312 -27.57 1.84 10.01
CA PRO A 312 -27.80 2.84 11.05
C PRO A 312 -27.97 2.25 12.45
#